data_AF-A0A7M3XRL0-F1
#
_entry.id   AF-A0A7M3XRL0-F1
#
_cell.length_a   1.000
_cell.length_b   1.000
_cell.length_c   1.000
_cell.angle_alpha   90.00
_cell.angle_beta   90.00
_cell.angle_gamma   90.00
#
_symmetry.space_group_name_H-M   'P 1'
#
loop_
_entity.id
_entity.type
_entity.pdbx_description
1 polymer ?
#
loop_
_entity_poly.entity_id
_entity_poly.type
_entity_poly.pdbx_seq_one_letter_code
_entity_poly.pdbx_strand_id
1 'polypeptide(L)' 'GKEMWFQERRLQFKGVPNITTNEWGVSIQFVSENFRTLSLSGRWDIIVSYKNGLGAQYAGWTVCFDCPYPEMGTSYK' A
#
# COMPACT_ATOMS: atom_id res chain seq x y z
N GLY A 1 -9.39 9.27 1.13
CA GLY A 1 -8.39 9.27 0.04
C GLY A 1 -9.02 8.75 -1.24
N LYS A 2 -8.25 8.66 -2.33
CA LYS A 2 -8.67 7.95 -3.54
C LYS A 2 -8.39 6.44 -3.38
N GLU A 3 -9.17 5.59 -4.05
CA GLU A 3 -8.93 4.15 -4.08
C GLU A 3 -7.57 3.85 -4.76
N MET A 4 -6.83 2.91 -4.17
CA MET A 4 -5.52 2.43 -4.62
C MET A 4 -5.44 0.92 -4.47
N TRP A 5 -4.48 0.31 -5.16
CA TRP A 5 -4.09 -1.07 -4.99
C TRP A 5 -3.01 -1.18 -3.91
N PHE A 6 -3.22 -2.09 -2.97
CA PHE A 6 -2.19 -2.60 -2.09
C PHE A 6 -1.60 -3.88 -2.70
N GLN A 7 -0.28 -4.02 -2.63
CA GLN A 7 0.42 -5.25 -2.98
C GLN A 7 1.53 -5.56 -1.98
N GLU A 8 1.62 -6.82 -1.57
CA GLU A 8 2.72 -7.37 -0.79
C GLU A 8 2.85 -8.88 -1.08
N ARG A 9 3.95 -9.30 -1.71
CA ARG A 9 4.15 -10.71 -2.14
C ARG A 9 2.99 -11.20 -3.02
N ARG A 10 2.24 -12.21 -2.57
CA ARG A 10 1.02 -12.75 -3.24
C ARG A 10 -0.28 -12.09 -2.73
N LEU A 11 -0.12 -11.15 -1.81
CA LEU A 11 -1.06 -10.17 -1.29
C LEU A 11 -1.47 -9.12 -2.33
N GLN A 12 -2.69 -9.06 -2.86
CA GLN A 12 -3.09 -7.89 -3.68
C GLN A 12 -4.58 -7.56 -3.57
N PHE A 13 -4.95 -6.33 -3.22
CA PHE A 13 -6.35 -5.92 -3.16
C PHE A 13 -6.52 -4.39 -3.22
N LYS A 14 -7.74 -3.95 -3.52
CA LYS A 14 -8.13 -2.53 -3.54
C LYS A 14 -8.53 -2.03 -2.17
N GLY A 15 -8.27 -0.75 -1.93
CA GLY A 15 -8.74 -0.06 -0.75
C GLY A 15 -8.39 1.42 -0.76
N VAL A 16 -8.70 2.10 0.33
CA VAL A 16 -8.45 3.52 0.50
C VAL A 16 -7.36 3.70 1.57
N PRO A 17 -6.18 4.22 1.19
CA PRO A 17 -5.16 4.57 2.16
C PRO A 17 -5.52 5.89 2.86
N ASN A 18 -5.37 5.89 4.18
CA ASN A 18 -5.27 7.10 4.99
C ASN A 18 -3.82 7.26 5.43
N ILE A 19 -3.13 8.25 4.85
CA ILE A 19 -1.69 8.44 4.98
C ILE A 19 -1.42 9.60 5.92
N THR A 20 -0.62 9.36 6.95
CA THR A 20 -0.07 10.39 7.84
C THR A 20 1.46 10.32 7.80
N THR A 21 2.10 11.46 8.07
CA THR A 21 3.54 11.61 7.97
C THR A 21 4.09 12.39 9.15
N ASN A 22 5.29 12.05 9.60
CA ASN A 22 6.03 12.79 10.61
C ASN A 22 7.53 12.81 10.30
N GLU A 23 8.35 13.31 11.22
CA GLU A 23 9.81 13.40 11.05
C GLU A 23 10.48 12.02 10.86
N TRP A 24 9.87 10.95 11.38
CA TRP A 24 10.38 9.59 11.25
C TRP A 24 10.04 8.96 9.89
N GLY A 25 8.83 9.20 9.37
CA GLY A 25 8.38 8.53 8.14
C GLY A 25 6.88 8.64 7.86
N VAL A 26 6.37 7.60 7.19
CA VAL A 26 4.98 7.44 6.79
C VAL A 26 4.29 6.40 7.66
N SER A 27 3.02 6.65 7.99
CA SER A 27 2.08 5.68 8.53
C SER A 27 0.83 5.65 7.65
N ILE A 28 0.34 4.45 7.32
CA ILE A 28 -0.83 4.26 6.45
C ILE A 28 -1.81 3.32 7.14
N GLN A 29 -3.05 3.77 7.30
CA GLN A 29 -4.16 2.85 7.51
C GLN A 29 -4.83 2.57 6.17
N PHE A 30 -4.74 1.33 5.71
CA PHE A 30 -5.29 0.90 4.44
C PHE A 30 -6.61 0.16 4.67
N VAL A 31 -7.72 0.79 4.32
CA VAL A 31 -9.07 0.26 4.54
C VAL A 31 -9.58 -0.37 3.24
N SER A 32 -10.03 -1.62 3.30
CA SER A 32 -10.61 -2.34 2.16
C SER A 32 -11.97 -2.90 2.55
N GLU A 33 -12.88 -3.03 1.59
CA GLU A 33 -14.14 -3.75 1.77
C GLU A 33 -13.94 -5.27 1.72
N ASN A 34 -12.95 -5.72 0.95
CA ASN A 34 -12.70 -7.14 0.66
C ASN A 34 -11.63 -7.76 1.55
N PHE A 35 -11.00 -6.95 2.41
CA PHE A 35 -9.93 -7.38 3.29
C PHE A 35 -9.93 -6.58 4.60
N ARG A 36 -9.34 -7.15 5.65
CA ARG A 36 -9.17 -6.43 6.92
C ARG A 36 -8.35 -5.16 6.72
N THR A 37 -8.63 -4.12 7.52
CA THR A 37 -7.78 -2.93 7.58
C THR A 37 -6.33 -3.31 7.89
N LEU A 38 -5.40 -2.81 7.09
CA LEU A 38 -3.97 -2.98 7.32
C LEU A 38 -3.35 -1.69 7.85
N SER A 39 -2.35 -1.84 8.72
CA SER A 39 -1.49 -0.74 9.15
C SER A 39 -0.11 -0.95 8.55
N LEU A 40 0.32 -0.01 7.72
CA LEU A 40 1.63 0.00 7.08
C LEU A 40 2.42 1.19 7.64
N SER A 41 3.74 1.06 7.71
CA SER A 41 4.61 2.19 8.05
C SER A 41 5.98 1.99 7.43
N GLY A 42 6.72 3.09 7.31
CA GLY A 42 8.10 3.04 6.85
C GLY A 42 8.81 4.37 7.05
N ARG A 43 10.10 4.31 7.37
CA ARG A 43 10.95 5.49 7.50
C ARG A 43 11.26 6.13 6.16
N TRP A 44 11.57 7.42 6.14
CA TRP A 44 11.92 8.12 4.91
C TRP A 44 13.08 7.51 4.13
N ASP A 45 14.06 6.94 4.82
CA ASP A 45 15.23 6.29 4.21
C ASP A 45 14.90 4.95 3.53
N ILE A 46 13.71 4.39 3.75
CA ILE A 46 13.26 3.15 3.11
C ILE A 46 12.02 3.35 2.23
N ILE A 47 11.32 4.49 2.34
CA ILE A 47 10.16 4.78 1.49
C ILE A 47 10.64 5.18 0.10
N VAL A 48 10.04 4.56 -0.91
CA VAL A 48 10.22 4.92 -2.31
C VAL A 48 8.91 5.49 -2.82
N SER A 49 8.94 6.75 -3.26
CA SER A 49 7.82 7.38 -3.94
C SER A 49 7.94 7.21 -5.45
N TYR A 50 6.84 6.86 -6.09
CA TYR A 50 6.67 6.81 -7.54
C TYR A 50 5.64 7.85 -7.96
N LYS A 51 5.53 8.12 -9.27
CA LYS A 51 4.51 9.04 -9.80
C LYS A 51 3.07 8.65 -9.40
N ASN A 52 2.80 7.34 -9.33
CA ASN A 52 1.46 6.79 -9.12
C ASN A 52 1.31 6.06 -7.78
N GLY A 53 2.23 6.21 -6.84
CA GLY A 53 2.17 5.47 -5.59
C GLY A 53 3.41 5.58 -4.73
N LEU A 54 3.48 4.71 -3.73
CA LEU A 54 4.63 4.59 -2.84
C LEU A 54 4.81 3.15 -2.37
N GLY A 55 6.01 2.79 -1.99
CA GLY A 55 6.32 1.51 -1.38
C GLY A 55 7.43 1.63 -0.37
N ALA A 56 7.72 0.53 0.32
CA ALA A 56 8.84 0.45 1.24
C ALA A 56 9.88 -0.56 0.72
N GLN A 57 11.09 -0.06 0.47
CA GLN A 57 12.26 -0.92 0.26
C GLN A 57 12.39 -1.88 1.46
N TYR A 58 12.75 -3.12 1.16
CA TYR A 58 12.98 -4.21 2.12
C TYR A 58 11.74 -4.73 2.87
N ALA A 59 10.72 -3.91 3.12
CA ALA A 59 9.45 -4.35 3.71
C ALA A 59 8.50 -4.96 2.66
N GLY A 60 8.62 -4.55 1.40
CA GLY A 60 8.00 -5.25 0.26
C GLY A 60 6.52 -4.97 0.04
N TRP A 61 5.96 -3.95 0.70
CA TRP A 61 4.62 -3.45 0.43
C TRP A 61 4.66 -2.27 -0.55
N THR A 62 3.64 -2.20 -1.41
CA THR A 62 3.41 -1.12 -2.37
C THR A 62 1.95 -0.69 -2.32
N VAL A 63 1.71 0.61 -2.41
CA VAL A 63 0.39 1.22 -2.57
C VAL A 63 0.42 2.12 -3.80
N CYS A 64 -0.33 1.79 -4.85
CA CYS A 64 -0.31 2.53 -6.11
C CYS A 64 -1.68 2.57 -6.79
N PHE A 65 -1.89 3.53 -7.69
CA PHE A 65 -3.14 3.65 -8.44
C PHE A 65 -3.33 2.55 -9.49
N ASP A 66 -2.23 2.04 -10.03
CA ASP A 66 -2.22 0.96 -11.01
C ASP A 66 -2.20 -0.40 -10.30
N CYS A 67 -2.79 -1.44 -10.90
CA CYS A 67 -2.74 -2.80 -10.38
C CYS A 67 -1.36 -3.40 -10.71
N PRO A 68 -0.49 -3.72 -9.72
CA PRO A 68 0.87 -4.18 -10.00
C PRO A 68 0.93 -5.51 -10.77
N TYR A 69 0.08 -6.46 -10.39
CA TYR A 69 0.06 -7.80 -10.98
C TYR A 69 -1.39 -8.22 -11.30
N PRO A 70 -1.96 -7.71 -12.41
CA PRO A 70 -3.34 -8.02 -12.79
C PRO A 70 -3.62 -9.52 -12.92
N GLU A 71 -2.62 -10.31 -13.30
CA GLU A 71 -2.68 -11.76 -13.43
C GLU A 71 -2.92 -12.51 -12.12
N MET A 72 -2.59 -11.91 -10.97
CA MET A 72 -2.88 -12.50 -9.66
C MET A 72 -4.35 -12.31 -9.25
N GLY A 73 -5.06 -11.38 -9.90
CA GLY A 73 -6.39 -10.96 -9.49
C GLY A 73 -6.41 -10.26 -8.13
N THR A 74 -7.59 -10.25 -7.51
CA THR A 74 -7.80 -9.70 -6.17
C THR A 74 -7.76 -10.82 -5.14
N SER A 75 -6.97 -10.64 -4.10
CA SER A 75 -6.96 -11.48 -2.92
C SER A 75 -8.16 -11.14 -2.04
N TYR A 76 -9.01 -12.13 -1.81
CA TYR A 76 -10.15 -12.02 -0.90
C TYR A 76 -9.84 -12.75 0.40
N LYS A 77 -10.52 -12.35 1.47
CA LYS A 77 -10.49 -13.04 2.76
C LYS A 77 -11.82 -13.72 3.05
#